data_AF-A0A7V3FLU2-F1
#
_entry.id   AF-A0A7V3FLU2-F1
#
_cell.length_a   1.000
_cell.length_b   1.000
_cell.length_c   1.000
_cell.angle_alpha   90.00
_cell.angle_beta   90.00
_cell.angle_gamma   90.00
#
_symmetry.space_group_name_H-M   'P 1'
#
loop_
_entity.id
_entity.type
_entity.pdbx_description
1 polymer ?
#
loop_
_entity_poly.entity_id
_entity_poly.type
_entity_poly.pdbx_seq_one_letter_code
_entity_poly.pdbx_strand_id
1 'polypeptide(L)'
;MARPPEPPSPLVLAAQELEDEIRRCEKTVEEASRLRLNSEKNIGRATQALKTASEDRERMAVKVGALLAAINAGRARMEEVTSRMQARAAELQERVARLEKLQEGTAEIGAMVREVNAFAGQVKDSRQILERLLAVEERIGKAIEEARAEGFDDVTRDVAAMRDMLRSLRNKLESR
;
A
#
# COMPACT_ATOMS: atom_id res chain seq x y z
N MET A 1 20.98 1.44 20.16
CA MET A 1 21.54 0.13 19.79
C MET A 1 21.27 -0.10 18.31
N ALA A 2 22.29 -0.38 17.51
CA ALA A 2 22.12 -0.61 16.08
C ALA A 2 21.49 -1.99 15.84
N ARG A 3 20.48 -2.06 14.96
CA ARG A 3 19.85 -3.33 14.55
C ARG A 3 20.89 -4.22 13.86
N PRO A 4 20.96 -5.53 14.17
CA PRO A 4 21.87 -6.42 13.48
C PRO A 4 21.60 -6.42 11.97
N PRO A 5 22.63 -6.59 11.13
CA PRO A 5 22.45 -6.60 9.67
C PRO A 5 21.48 -7.70 9.28
N GLU A 6 20.54 -7.38 8.40
CA GLU A 6 19.57 -8.36 7.91
C GLU A 6 20.28 -9.45 7.11
N PRO A 7 19.84 -10.72 7.25
CA PRO A 7 20.42 -11.80 6.49
C PRO A 7 20.26 -11.52 4.99
N PRO A 8 21.27 -11.85 4.17
CA PRO A 8 21.23 -11.60 2.73
C PRO A 8 20.03 -12.32 2.10
N SER A 9 19.40 -11.66 1.13
CA SER A 9 18.24 -12.23 0.45
C SER A 9 18.60 -13.51 -0.31
N PRO A 10 17.63 -14.42 -0.54
CA PRO A 10 17.88 -15.64 -1.32
C PRO A 10 18.48 -15.38 -2.72
N LEU A 11 18.13 -14.25 -3.35
CA LEU A 11 18.69 -13.83 -4.62
C LEU A 11 20.18 -13.50 -4.51
N VAL A 12 20.56 -12.75 -3.47
CA VAL A 12 21.97 -12.38 -3.21
C VAL A 12 22.78 -13.64 -2.88
N LEU A 13 22.25 -14.52 -2.05
CA LEU A 13 22.90 -15.79 -1.71
C LEU A 13 23.11 -16.67 -2.96
N ALA A 14 22.07 -16.87 -3.78
CA ALA A 14 22.19 -17.70 -4.99
C ALA A 14 23.19 -17.10 -6.01
N ALA A 15 23.22 -15.78 -6.16
CA ALA A 15 24.18 -15.11 -7.02
C ALA A 15 25.61 -15.28 -6.50
N GLN A 16 25.82 -15.12 -5.18
CA GLN A 16 27.13 -15.31 -4.55
C GLN A 16 27.63 -16.75 -4.72
N GLU A 17 26.76 -17.75 -4.50
CA GLU A 17 27.12 -19.16 -4.62
C GLU A 17 27.49 -19.55 -6.06
N LEU A 18 26.81 -18.98 -7.06
CA LEU A 18 27.14 -19.19 -8.48
C LEU A 18 28.50 -18.58 -8.82
N GLU A 19 28.73 -17.34 -8.39
CA GLU A 19 30.00 -16.62 -8.59
C GLU A 19 31.18 -17.36 -7.95
N ASP A 20 30.99 -17.88 -6.73
CA ASP A 20 32.02 -18.67 -6.05
C ASP A 20 32.33 -19.99 -6.78
N GLU A 21 31.34 -20.61 -7.42
CA GLU A 21 31.55 -21.82 -8.22
C GLU A 21 32.25 -21.53 -9.55
N ILE A 22 31.92 -20.41 -10.21
CA ILE A 22 32.61 -19.96 -11.43
C ILE A 22 34.10 -19.78 -11.15
N ARG A 23 34.45 -19.05 -10.07
CA ARG A 23 35.84 -18.82 -9.68
C ARG A 23 36.59 -20.11 -9.36
N ARG A 24 35.92 -21.08 -8.74
CA ARG A 24 36.51 -22.41 -8.49
C ARG A 24 36.85 -23.12 -9.80
N CYS A 25 35.90 -23.14 -10.74
CA CYS A 25 36.10 -23.74 -12.06
C CYS A 25 37.24 -23.06 -12.84
N GLU A 26 37.24 -21.72 -12.88
CA GLU A 26 38.28 -20.92 -13.54
C GLU A 26 39.67 -21.25 -12.99
N LYS A 27 39.81 -21.34 -11.66
CA LYS A 27 41.07 -21.72 -11.02
C LYS A 27 41.51 -23.13 -11.41
N THR A 28 40.61 -24.11 -11.42
CA THR A 28 40.91 -25.50 -11.80
C THR A 28 41.40 -25.58 -13.26
N VAL A 29 40.72 -24.87 -14.18
CA VAL A 29 41.10 -24.81 -15.59
C VAL A 29 42.43 -24.10 -15.78
N GLU A 30 42.66 -23.00 -15.07
CA GLU A 30 43.93 -22.27 -15.11
C GLU A 30 45.10 -23.16 -14.64
N GLU A 31 44.92 -23.89 -13.53
CA GLU A 31 45.92 -24.85 -13.03
C GLU A 31 46.25 -25.93 -14.07
N ALA A 32 45.24 -26.48 -14.75
CA ALA A 32 45.43 -27.45 -15.83
C ALA A 32 46.23 -26.86 -16.99
N SER A 33 45.90 -25.62 -17.40
CA SER A 33 46.51 -24.93 -18.54
C SER A 33 48.00 -24.63 -18.35
N ARG A 34 48.44 -24.46 -17.10
CA ARG A 34 49.84 -24.14 -16.75
C ARG A 34 50.75 -25.38 -16.73
N LEU A 35 50.19 -26.60 -16.77
CA LEU A 35 50.97 -27.83 -16.73
C LEU A 35 51.59 -28.14 -18.10
N ARG A 36 52.91 -28.40 -18.11
CA ARG A 36 53.60 -28.87 -19.32
C ARG A 36 53.27 -30.34 -19.58
N LEU A 37 52.69 -30.65 -20.75
CA LEU A 37 52.27 -32.00 -21.15
C LEU A 37 53.42 -32.89 -21.67
N ASN A 38 54.60 -32.78 -21.05
CA ASN A 38 55.82 -33.45 -21.48
C ASN A 38 56.22 -34.63 -20.58
N SER A 39 55.38 -34.99 -19.61
CA SER A 39 55.58 -36.16 -18.75
C SER A 39 54.25 -36.80 -18.40
N GLU A 40 54.25 -38.13 -18.22
CA GLU A 40 53.07 -38.89 -17.79
C GLU A 40 52.46 -38.32 -16.50
N LYS A 41 53.32 -37.92 -15.55
CA LYS A 41 52.90 -37.27 -14.31
C LYS A 41 52.12 -35.96 -14.57
N ASN A 42 52.63 -35.08 -15.43
CA ASN A 42 51.95 -33.81 -15.70
C ASN A 42 50.67 -34.02 -16.50
N ILE A 43 50.65 -34.99 -17.42
CA ILE A 43 49.45 -35.39 -18.16
C ILE A 43 48.39 -35.90 -17.18
N GLY A 44 48.75 -36.80 -16.26
CA GLY A 44 47.83 -37.30 -15.23
C GLY A 44 47.25 -36.17 -14.35
N ARG A 45 48.07 -35.20 -13.97
CA ARG A 45 47.60 -34.01 -13.21
C ARG A 45 46.65 -33.14 -14.03
N ALA A 46 46.95 -32.90 -15.31
CA ALA A 46 46.08 -32.12 -16.20
C ALA A 46 44.73 -32.84 -16.42
N THR A 47 44.74 -34.15 -16.63
CA THR A 47 43.52 -34.97 -16.74
C THR A 47 42.66 -34.90 -15.47
N GLN A 48 43.29 -34.99 -14.29
CA GLN A 48 42.55 -34.90 -13.02
C GLN A 48 41.94 -33.50 -12.83
N ALA A 49 42.68 -32.44 -13.16
CA ALA A 49 42.15 -31.08 -13.10
C ALA A 49 40.97 -30.88 -14.06
N LEU A 50 41.05 -31.38 -15.29
CA LEU A 50 39.93 -31.33 -16.24
C LEU A 50 38.71 -32.14 -15.76
N LYS A 51 38.92 -33.26 -15.06
CA LYS A 51 37.83 -34.02 -14.42
C LYS A 51 37.14 -33.17 -13.35
N THR A 52 37.92 -32.54 -12.47
CA THR A 52 37.38 -31.64 -11.43
C THR A 52 36.62 -30.46 -12.06
N ALA A 53 37.13 -29.86 -13.15
CA ALA A 53 36.42 -28.81 -13.86
C ALA A 53 35.10 -29.28 -14.49
N SER A 54 35.01 -30.55 -14.92
CA SER A 54 33.73 -31.13 -15.37
C SER A 54 32.73 -31.26 -14.23
N GLU A 55 33.19 -31.63 -13.02
CA GLU A 55 32.36 -31.68 -11.82
C GLU A 55 31.93 -30.27 -11.37
N ASP A 56 32.82 -29.28 -11.46
CA ASP A 56 32.50 -27.85 -11.23
C ASP A 56 31.38 -27.39 -12.18
N ARG A 57 31.47 -27.76 -13.48
CA ARG A 57 30.44 -27.43 -14.48
C ARG A 57 29.06 -28.00 -14.13
N GLU A 58 28.99 -29.22 -13.60
CA GLU A 58 27.73 -29.81 -13.13
C GLU A 58 27.15 -29.04 -11.94
N ARG A 59 28.00 -28.66 -10.97
CA ARG A 59 27.60 -27.82 -9.84
C ARG A 59 27.13 -26.43 -10.28
N MET A 60 27.81 -25.81 -11.24
CA MET A 60 27.40 -24.53 -11.82
C MET A 60 25.98 -24.59 -12.37
N ALA A 61 25.61 -25.66 -13.08
CA ALA A 61 24.25 -25.82 -13.62
C ALA A 61 23.19 -25.83 -12.50
N VAL A 62 23.48 -26.49 -11.37
CA VAL A 62 22.60 -26.47 -10.19
C VAL A 62 22.49 -25.07 -9.60
N LYS A 63 23.60 -24.33 -9.49
CA LYS A 63 23.61 -22.96 -8.96
C LYS A 63 22.89 -21.96 -9.87
N VAL A 64 23.01 -22.10 -11.19
CA VAL A 64 22.21 -21.33 -12.16
C VAL A 64 20.71 -21.60 -11.97
N GLY A 65 20.33 -22.88 -11.81
CA GLY A 65 18.94 -23.24 -11.51
C GLY A 65 18.43 -22.60 -10.23
N ALA A 66 19.24 -22.59 -9.17
CA ALA A 66 18.90 -21.93 -7.90
C ALA A 66 18.74 -20.40 -8.06
N LEU A 67 19.61 -19.75 -8.83
CA LEU A 67 19.51 -18.32 -9.10
C LEU A 67 18.23 -17.97 -9.89
N LEU A 68 17.89 -18.76 -10.92
CA LEU A 68 16.65 -18.58 -11.66
C LEU A 68 15.41 -18.77 -10.78
N ALA A 69 15.42 -19.77 -9.90
CA ALA A 69 14.36 -19.96 -8.92
C ALA A 69 14.21 -18.74 -7.98
N ALA A 70 15.33 -18.19 -7.50
CA ALA A 70 15.32 -16.99 -6.66
C ALA A 70 14.81 -15.74 -7.40
N ILE A 71 15.15 -15.58 -8.68
CA ILE A 71 14.63 -14.50 -9.53
C ILE A 71 13.12 -14.63 -9.71
N ASN A 72 12.62 -15.83 -10.00
CA ASN A 72 11.20 -16.09 -10.18
C ASN A 72 10.41 -15.85 -8.88
N ALA A 73 10.94 -16.25 -7.74
CA ALA A 73 10.36 -15.91 -6.44
C ALA A 73 10.34 -14.39 -6.19
N GLY A 74 11.39 -13.67 -6.63
CA GLY A 74 11.42 -12.22 -6.63
C GLY A 74 10.30 -11.60 -7.45
N ARG A 75 10.08 -12.09 -8.67
CA ARG A 75 8.99 -11.64 -9.55
C ARG A 75 7.61 -11.87 -8.94
N ALA A 76 7.35 -13.06 -8.40
CA ALA A 76 6.09 -13.38 -7.74
C ALA A 76 5.77 -12.41 -6.59
N ARG A 77 6.80 -12.07 -5.77
CA ARG A 77 6.63 -11.05 -4.71
C ARG A 77 6.33 -9.67 -5.26
N MET A 78 6.97 -9.27 -6.36
CA MET A 78 6.70 -7.98 -7.01
C MET A 78 5.26 -7.92 -7.54
N GLU A 79 4.78 -8.99 -8.16
CA GLU A 79 3.40 -9.10 -8.64
C GLU A 79 2.39 -9.01 -7.49
N GLU A 80 2.64 -9.71 -6.38
CA GLU A 80 1.79 -9.64 -5.18
C GLU A 80 1.74 -8.22 -4.60
N VAL A 81 2.90 -7.58 -4.44
CA VAL A 81 2.98 -6.19 -3.93
C VAL A 81 2.25 -5.23 -4.86
N THR A 82 2.41 -5.38 -6.16
CA THR A 82 1.74 -4.54 -7.16
C THR A 82 0.23 -4.73 -7.11
N SER A 83 -0.25 -5.97 -7.00
CA SER A 83 -1.67 -6.29 -6.86
C SER A 83 -2.27 -5.66 -5.60
N ARG A 84 -1.59 -5.79 -4.45
CA ARG A 84 -2.01 -5.17 -3.19
C ARG A 84 -2.05 -3.65 -3.29
N MET A 85 -1.05 -3.04 -3.93
CA MET A 85 -1.00 -1.60 -4.16
C MET A 85 -2.18 -1.13 -5.03
N GLN A 86 -2.48 -1.83 -6.12
CA GLN A 86 -3.61 -1.52 -7.01
C GLN A 86 -4.96 -1.67 -6.29
N ALA A 87 -5.16 -2.75 -5.53
CA ALA A 87 -6.36 -2.96 -4.74
C ALA A 87 -6.58 -1.82 -3.74
N ARG A 88 -5.50 -1.40 -3.04
CA ARG A 88 -5.58 -0.30 -2.09
C ARG A 88 -5.84 1.05 -2.77
N ALA A 89 -5.27 1.28 -3.94
CA ALA A 89 -5.52 2.49 -4.72
C ALA A 89 -6.99 2.59 -5.16
N ALA A 90 -7.59 1.48 -5.62
CA ALA A 90 -9.00 1.44 -5.99
C ALA A 90 -9.91 1.71 -4.77
N GLU A 91 -9.63 1.08 -3.62
CA GLU A 91 -10.36 1.34 -2.39
C GLU A 91 -10.25 2.82 -1.96
N LEU A 92 -9.05 3.42 -2.06
CA LEU A 92 -8.87 4.84 -1.76
C LEU A 92 -9.66 5.74 -2.69
N GLN A 93 -9.67 5.46 -3.99
CA GLN A 93 -10.46 6.22 -4.96
C GLN A 93 -11.96 6.17 -4.63
N GLU A 94 -12.48 4.99 -4.31
CA GLU A 94 -13.87 4.84 -3.89
C GLU A 94 -14.16 5.62 -2.59
N ARG A 95 -13.27 5.51 -1.60
CA ARG A 95 -13.41 6.22 -0.32
C ARG A 95 -13.36 7.74 -0.50
N VAL A 96 -12.49 8.26 -1.36
CA VAL A 96 -12.42 9.69 -1.68
C VAL A 96 -13.71 10.16 -2.34
N ALA A 97 -14.22 9.44 -3.34
CA ALA A 97 -15.47 9.82 -4.01
C ALA A 97 -16.67 9.82 -3.05
N ARG A 98 -16.73 8.86 -2.12
CA ARG A 98 -17.76 8.83 -1.06
C ARG A 98 -17.62 10.03 -0.12
N LEU A 99 -16.40 10.37 0.28
CA LEU A 99 -16.13 11.53 1.12
C LEU A 99 -16.53 12.85 0.43
N GLU A 100 -16.16 13.04 -0.84
CA GLU A 100 -16.51 14.23 -1.62
C GLU A 100 -18.03 14.42 -1.67
N LYS A 101 -18.79 13.36 -1.95
CA LYS A 101 -20.25 13.41 -1.95
C LYS A 101 -20.84 13.82 -0.59
N LEU A 102 -20.28 13.29 0.50
CA LEU A 102 -20.71 13.65 1.85
C LEU A 102 -20.36 15.11 2.20
N GLN A 103 -19.21 15.60 1.73
CA GLN A 103 -18.80 17.00 1.90
C GLN A 103 -19.70 17.97 1.11
N GLU A 104 -20.09 17.61 -0.12
CA GLU A 104 -21.08 18.36 -0.90
C GLU A 104 -22.42 18.46 -0.16
N GLY A 105 -22.95 17.33 0.33
CA GLY A 105 -24.18 17.30 1.12
C GLY A 105 -24.08 18.12 2.41
N THR A 106 -22.92 18.08 3.07
CA THR A 106 -22.64 18.89 4.27
C THR A 106 -22.60 20.39 3.94
N ALA A 107 -22.03 20.77 2.79
CA ALA A 107 -22.00 22.15 2.33
C ALA A 107 -23.41 22.68 2.00
N GLU A 108 -24.26 21.87 1.35
CA GLU A 108 -25.67 22.19 1.11
C GLU A 108 -26.42 22.42 2.43
N ILE A 109 -26.24 21.53 3.42
CA ILE A 109 -26.83 21.67 4.75
C ILE A 109 -26.37 22.96 5.41
N GLY A 110 -25.07 23.27 5.37
CA GLY A 110 -24.53 24.52 5.90
C GLY A 110 -25.16 25.75 5.25
N ALA A 111 -25.44 25.70 3.94
CA ALA A 111 -26.17 26.78 3.25
C ALA A 111 -27.61 26.91 3.76
N MET A 112 -28.35 25.81 3.86
CA MET A 112 -29.72 25.80 4.39
C MET A 112 -29.79 26.32 5.84
N VAL A 113 -28.83 25.94 6.69
CA VAL A 113 -28.72 26.44 8.07
C VAL A 113 -28.53 27.96 8.09
N ARG A 114 -27.69 28.51 7.21
CA ARG A 114 -27.49 29.96 7.09
C ARG A 114 -28.75 30.68 6.59
N GLU A 115 -29.44 30.11 5.61
CA GLU A 115 -30.69 30.67 5.08
C GLU A 115 -31.79 30.71 6.13
N VAL A 116 -31.95 29.65 6.92
CA VAL A 116 -32.92 29.60 8.02
C VAL A 116 -32.59 30.65 9.09
N ASN A 117 -31.31 30.79 9.46
CA ASN A 117 -30.88 31.83 10.40
C ASN A 117 -31.16 33.24 9.87
N ALA A 118 -30.87 33.50 8.59
CA ALA A 118 -31.15 34.80 7.97
C ALA A 118 -32.65 35.09 7.92
N PHE A 119 -33.46 34.11 7.54
CA PHE A 119 -34.92 34.20 7.49
C PHE A 119 -35.51 34.50 8.88
N ALA A 120 -35.01 33.85 9.92
CA ALA A 120 -35.41 34.09 11.31
C ALA A 120 -35.07 35.51 11.82
N GLY A 121 -34.07 36.17 11.22
CA GLY A 121 -33.75 37.57 11.50
C GLY A 121 -34.68 38.57 10.82
N GLN A 122 -35.36 38.18 9.73
CA GLN A 122 -36.20 39.06 8.91
C GLN A 122 -37.69 38.90 9.21
N VAL A 123 -38.13 37.68 9.50
CA VAL A 123 -39.55 37.34 9.71
C VAL A 123 -39.81 37.12 11.20
N LYS A 124 -40.91 37.66 11.72
CA LYS A 124 -41.32 37.49 13.13
C LYS A 124 -42.30 36.34 13.37
N ASP A 125 -42.74 35.66 12.30
CA ASP A 125 -43.62 34.51 12.39
C ASP A 125 -42.82 33.25 12.77
N SER A 126 -42.85 32.91 14.06
CA SER A 126 -42.20 31.73 14.61
C SER A 126 -42.65 30.43 13.94
N ARG A 127 -43.91 30.33 13.47
CA ARG A 127 -44.43 29.08 12.88
C ARG A 127 -43.76 28.76 11.54
N GLN A 128 -43.61 29.76 10.68
CA GLN A 128 -42.91 29.60 9.40
C GLN A 128 -41.41 29.29 9.56
N ILE A 129 -40.78 29.84 10.60
CA ILE A 129 -39.37 29.55 10.91
C ILE A 129 -39.20 28.12 11.41
N LEU A 130 -40.12 27.64 12.26
CA LEU A 130 -40.11 26.27 12.77
C LEU A 130 -40.32 25.22 11.66
N GLU A 131 -41.21 25.47 10.70
CA GLU A 131 -41.40 24.57 9.55
C GLU A 131 -40.12 24.43 8.71
N ARG A 132 -39.41 25.54 8.44
CA ARG A 132 -38.13 25.49 7.73
C ARG A 132 -37.03 24.81 8.54
N LEU A 133 -37.00 25.03 9.85
CA LEU A 133 -36.06 24.36 10.76
C LEU A 133 -36.20 22.83 10.71
N LEU A 134 -37.44 22.32 10.76
CA LEU A 134 -37.71 20.89 10.73
C LEU A 134 -37.19 20.22 9.45
N ALA A 135 -37.39 20.85 8.29
CA ALA A 135 -36.90 20.33 7.02
C ALA A 135 -35.36 20.21 6.99
N VAL A 136 -34.64 21.18 7.58
CA VAL A 136 -33.18 21.14 7.66
C VAL A 136 -32.71 20.14 8.72
N GLU A 137 -33.39 20.02 9.86
CA GLU A 137 -33.09 19.00 10.88
C GLU A 137 -33.24 17.57 10.34
N GLU A 138 -34.26 17.30 9.51
CA GLU A 138 -34.42 16.00 8.85
C GLU A 138 -33.24 15.69 7.92
N ARG A 139 -32.81 16.68 7.12
CA ARG A 139 -31.68 16.51 6.19
C ARG A 139 -30.36 16.31 6.92
N ILE A 140 -30.14 17.03 8.03
CA ILE A 140 -29.03 16.80 8.96
C ILE A 140 -29.05 15.37 9.52
N GLY A 141 -30.22 14.89 9.96
CA GLY A 141 -30.38 13.53 10.47
C GLY A 141 -29.93 12.48 9.46
N LYS A 142 -30.37 12.60 8.20
CA LYS A 142 -29.97 11.69 7.11
C LYS A 142 -28.46 11.74 6.85
N ALA A 143 -27.87 12.94 6.76
CA ALA A 143 -26.44 13.08 6.52
C ALA A 143 -25.56 12.51 7.65
N ILE A 144 -25.99 12.62 8.91
CA ILE A 144 -25.31 12.00 10.06
C ILE A 144 -25.32 10.47 9.93
N GLU A 145 -26.47 9.88 9.61
CA GLU A 145 -26.59 8.43 9.48
C GLU A 145 -25.82 7.90 8.27
N GLU A 146 -25.84 8.61 7.14
CA GLU A 146 -25.02 8.28 5.96
C GLU A 146 -23.53 8.34 6.27
N ALA A 147 -23.05 9.43 6.91
CA ALA A 147 -21.65 9.55 7.28
C ALA A 147 -21.19 8.47 8.28
N ARG A 148 -22.05 8.09 9.24
CA ARG A 148 -21.78 7.00 10.19
C ARG A 148 -21.74 5.63 9.54
N ALA A 149 -22.70 5.34 8.65
CA ALA A 149 -22.74 4.07 7.93
C ALA A 149 -21.47 3.86 7.09
N GLU A 150 -20.90 4.95 6.58
CA GLU A 150 -19.68 4.97 5.79
C GLU A 150 -18.39 5.08 6.64
N GLY A 151 -18.51 5.36 7.94
CA GLY A 151 -17.39 5.47 8.90
C GLY A 151 -16.62 6.80 8.82
N PHE A 152 -17.26 7.88 8.35
CA PHE A 152 -16.67 9.23 8.33
C PHE A 152 -17.04 10.01 9.60
N ASP A 153 -16.29 9.74 10.68
CA ASP A 153 -16.53 10.34 12.00
C ASP A 153 -16.35 11.86 12.01
N ASP A 154 -15.43 12.40 11.21
CA ASP A 154 -15.20 13.85 11.10
C ASP A 154 -16.42 14.56 10.52
N VAL A 155 -16.93 14.07 9.39
CA VAL A 155 -18.15 14.60 8.75
C VAL A 155 -19.35 14.47 9.69
N THR A 156 -19.46 13.34 10.40
CA THR A 156 -20.49 13.12 11.41
C THR A 156 -20.47 14.21 12.49
N ARG A 157 -19.27 14.56 12.98
CA ARG A 157 -19.09 15.62 13.99
C ARG A 157 -19.44 16.99 13.44
N ASP A 158 -19.03 17.30 12.22
CA ASP A 158 -19.30 18.60 11.58
C ASP A 158 -20.80 18.83 11.39
N VAL A 159 -21.52 17.84 10.86
CA VAL A 159 -22.98 17.92 10.67
C VAL A 159 -23.73 17.94 12.01
N ALA A 160 -23.25 17.21 13.02
CA ALA A 160 -23.83 17.25 14.36
C ALA A 160 -23.70 18.64 15.01
N ALA A 161 -22.59 19.35 14.80
CA ALA A 161 -22.45 20.72 15.27
C ALA A 161 -23.48 21.67 14.63
N MET A 162 -23.81 21.48 13.35
CA MET A 162 -24.87 22.25 12.68
C MET A 162 -26.24 21.98 13.29
N ARG A 163 -26.54 20.73 13.64
CA ARG A 163 -27.78 20.35 14.35
C ARG A 163 -27.92 21.10 15.67
N ASP A 164 -26.84 21.17 16.44
CA ASP A 164 -26.85 21.81 17.75
C ASP A 164 -27.07 23.32 17.64
N MET A 165 -26.54 23.95 16.56
CA MET A 165 -26.83 25.34 16.23
C MET A 165 -28.32 25.57 15.93
N LEU A 166 -28.96 24.71 15.13
CA LEU A 166 -30.39 24.81 14.84
C LEU A 166 -31.25 24.59 16.09
N ARG A 167 -30.88 23.63 16.94
CA ARG A 167 -31.56 23.40 18.23
C ARG A 167 -31.50 24.63 19.13
N SER A 168 -30.36 25.30 19.18
CA SER A 168 -30.22 26.56 19.91
C SER A 168 -31.16 27.64 19.36
N LEU A 169 -31.29 27.76 18.03
CA LEU A 169 -32.23 28.69 17.41
C LEU A 169 -33.69 28.33 17.74
N ARG A 170 -34.06 27.06 17.63
CA ARG A 170 -35.42 26.58 17.97
C ARG A 170 -35.79 26.93 19.41
N ASN A 171 -34.92 26.62 20.37
CA ASN A 171 -35.18 26.92 21.79
C ASN A 171 -35.36 28.44 22.05
N LYS A 172 -34.67 29.30 21.29
CA LYS A 172 -34.86 30.77 21.39
C LYS A 172 -36.20 31.24 20.81
N LEU A 173 -36.76 30.53 19.83
CA LEU A 173 -38.05 30.86 19.24
C LEU A 173 -39.22 30.35 20.09
N GLU A 174 -39.04 29.24 20.80
CA GLU A 174 -40.03 28.66 21.71
C GLU A 174 -40.08 29.36 23.08
N SER A 175 -39.03 30.11 23.45
CA SER A 175 -38.95 30.89 24.70
C SER A 175 -39.37 32.36 24.55
N ARG A 176 -39.82 32.76 23.36
CA ARG A 176 -40.38 34.09 23.04
C ARG A 176 -41.89 34.05 23.02
#